data_AF-A0A1Y2W181-F1
#
_entry.id   AF-A0A1Y2W181-F1
#
_cell.length_a   1.000
_cell.length_b   1.000
_cell.length_c   1.000
_cell.angle_alpha   90.00
_cell.angle_beta   90.00
_cell.angle_gamma   90.00
#
_symmetry.space_group_name_H-M   'P 1'
#
loop_
_entity.id
_entity.type
_entity.pdbx_description
1 polymer ?
#
loop_
_entity_poly.entity_id
_entity_poly.type
_entity_poly.pdbx_seq_one_letter_code
_entity_poly.pdbx_strand_id
1 'polypeptide(L)'
;MEEITKMSGPVPKNFDAEKADNLEDIEKQFAVKAVQHLETYWAILQRVKGSALRLTKMDDDIYEHLKSDFPEFDPAATINENELKSKSGKERWRKFMMAYDKKVDDYNFGTMLRTSPKVEYEQDTTIFVPRMQFYAVEIARNRAGLNDWIYEKEKSAAKS
;
A
#
# COMPACT_ATOMS: atom_id res chain seq x y z
N MET A 1 10.83 -5.68 -24.47
CA MET A 1 9.50 -5.11 -24.18
C MET A 1 8.49 -6.24 -24.37
N GLU A 2 7.39 -6.24 -23.62
CA GLU A 2 6.26 -7.21 -23.67
C GLU A 2 6.13 -8.34 -22.63
N GLU A 3 6.76 -8.27 -21.44
CA GLU A 3 6.46 -9.30 -20.39
C GLU A 3 6.33 -8.76 -18.95
N ILE A 4 5.78 -7.56 -18.77
CA ILE A 4 5.50 -7.04 -17.40
C ILE A 4 4.02 -6.78 -17.09
N THR A 5 3.09 -7.23 -17.95
CA THR A 5 1.63 -7.14 -17.70
C THR A 5 0.99 -8.49 -17.32
N LYS A 6 1.66 -9.26 -16.47
CA LYS A 6 1.00 -10.33 -15.70
C LYS A 6 1.17 -10.04 -14.22
N MET A 7 0.40 -9.06 -13.73
CA MET A 7 0.08 -8.93 -12.31
C MET A 7 -0.54 -10.26 -11.83
N SER A 8 0.31 -11.14 -11.34
CA SER A 8 -0.10 -12.43 -10.78
C SER A 8 -0.49 -12.22 -9.33
N GLY A 9 -1.73 -11.73 -9.11
CA GLY A 9 -2.55 -11.99 -7.92
C GLY A 9 -3.32 -13.30 -8.08
N PRO A 10 -3.85 -13.91 -7.00
CA PRO A 10 -4.71 -15.07 -7.14
C PRO A 10 -5.87 -14.71 -8.05
N VAL A 11 -5.90 -15.39 -9.19
CA VAL A 11 -7.00 -15.35 -10.16
C VAL A 11 -8.26 -15.75 -9.39
N PRO A 12 -9.34 -14.93 -9.38
CA PRO A 12 -10.58 -15.32 -8.71
C PRO A 12 -11.04 -16.66 -9.28
N LYS A 13 -11.59 -17.55 -8.44
CA LYS A 13 -11.96 -18.95 -8.80
C LYS A 13 -12.91 -19.12 -10.01
N ASN A 14 -13.31 -18.04 -10.67
CA ASN A 14 -14.26 -17.98 -11.77
C ASN A 14 -13.68 -17.34 -13.06
N PHE A 15 -12.37 -17.41 -13.27
CA PHE A 15 -11.70 -16.79 -14.41
C PHE A 15 -11.55 -17.77 -15.58
N ASP A 16 -12.45 -17.65 -16.55
CA ASP A 16 -12.37 -18.35 -17.84
C ASP A 16 -11.47 -17.57 -18.80
N ALA A 17 -10.30 -18.12 -19.12
CA ALA A 17 -9.31 -17.49 -20.01
C ALA A 17 -9.82 -17.27 -21.46
N GLU A 18 -10.90 -17.95 -21.85
CA GLU A 18 -11.54 -17.82 -23.17
C GLU A 18 -12.49 -16.61 -23.29
N LYS A 19 -12.75 -15.87 -22.19
CA LYS A 19 -13.53 -14.61 -22.19
C LYS A 19 -12.64 -13.38 -21.95
N ALA A 20 -11.50 -13.30 -22.62
CA ALA A 20 -10.51 -12.23 -22.50
C ALA A 20 -10.96 -10.84 -23.01
N ASP A 21 -12.25 -10.64 -23.29
CA ASP A 21 -12.88 -9.34 -23.59
C ASP A 21 -13.04 -8.45 -22.35
N ASN A 22 -12.87 -9.02 -21.15
CA ASN A 22 -13.18 -8.36 -19.87
C ASN A 22 -11.99 -7.62 -19.23
N LEU A 23 -10.88 -7.39 -19.93
CA LEU A 23 -9.69 -6.74 -19.36
C LEU A 23 -10.01 -5.33 -18.81
N GLU A 24 -10.77 -4.54 -19.57
CA GLU A 24 -11.19 -3.19 -19.13
C GLU A 24 -12.13 -3.24 -17.91
N ASP A 25 -13.06 -4.20 -17.88
CA ASP A 25 -13.97 -4.39 -16.74
C ASP A 25 -13.20 -4.86 -15.49
N ILE A 26 -12.21 -5.74 -15.67
CA ILE A 26 -11.32 -6.19 -14.61
C ILE A 26 -10.48 -5.01 -14.07
N GLU A 27 -9.89 -4.20 -14.94
CA GLU A 27 -9.14 -3.00 -14.54
C GLU A 27 -10.03 -1.99 -13.79
N LYS A 28 -11.27 -1.79 -14.23
CA LYS A 28 -12.26 -0.97 -13.51
C LYS A 28 -12.55 -1.54 -12.12
N GLN A 29 -12.77 -2.84 -12.00
CA GLN A 29 -13.00 -3.48 -10.69
C GLN A 29 -11.77 -3.37 -9.76
N PHE A 30 -10.56 -3.47 -10.31
CA PHE A 30 -9.32 -3.25 -9.55
C PHE A 30 -9.22 -1.80 -9.06
N ALA A 31 -9.49 -0.82 -9.93
CA ALA A 31 -9.47 0.59 -9.57
C ALA A 31 -10.49 0.90 -8.47
N VAL A 32 -11.72 0.40 -8.59
CA VAL A 32 -12.77 0.56 -7.57
C VAL A 32 -12.32 0.03 -6.22
N LYS A 33 -11.75 -1.17 -6.16
CA LYS A 33 -11.26 -1.75 -4.91
C LYS A 33 -10.07 -0.98 -4.32
N ALA A 34 -9.17 -0.46 -5.16
CA ALA A 34 -8.04 0.36 -4.71
C ALA A 34 -8.51 1.69 -4.09
N VAL A 35 -9.51 2.34 -4.71
CA VAL A 35 -10.14 3.55 -4.17
C VAL A 35 -10.89 3.26 -2.87
N GLN A 36 -11.68 2.19 -2.80
CA GLN A 36 -12.36 1.78 -1.57
C GLN A 36 -11.38 1.53 -0.42
N HIS A 37 -10.24 0.90 -0.70
CA HIS A 37 -9.18 0.69 0.28
C HIS A 37 -8.60 2.03 0.78
N LEU A 38 -8.32 2.97 -0.14
CA LEU A 38 -7.86 4.32 0.20
C LEU A 38 -8.87 5.02 1.12
N GLU A 39 -10.14 5.10 0.70
CA GLU A 39 -11.20 5.78 1.44
C GLU A 39 -11.40 5.17 2.84
N THR A 40 -11.39 3.85 2.91
CA THR A 40 -11.51 3.12 4.18
C THR A 40 -10.34 3.44 5.10
N TYR A 41 -9.11 3.37 4.59
CA TYR A 41 -7.93 3.64 5.39
C TYR A 41 -7.87 5.11 5.86
N TRP A 42 -8.20 6.05 4.99
CA TRP A 42 -8.27 7.46 5.33
C TRP A 42 -9.33 7.72 6.41
N ALA A 43 -10.55 7.19 6.26
CA ALA A 43 -11.62 7.34 7.24
C ALA A 43 -11.25 6.76 8.61
N ILE A 44 -10.42 5.70 8.65
CA ILE A 44 -9.88 5.16 9.91
C ILE A 44 -8.93 6.18 10.54
N LEU A 45 -7.97 6.72 9.79
CA LEU A 45 -7.01 7.72 10.28
C LEU A 45 -7.67 9.02 10.73
N GLN A 46 -8.81 9.39 10.15
CA GLN A 46 -9.61 10.54 10.60
C GLN A 46 -10.28 10.29 11.97
N ARG A 47 -10.53 9.03 12.33
CA ARG A 47 -11.26 8.65 13.55
C ARG A 47 -10.36 8.23 14.71
N VAL A 48 -9.19 7.67 14.42
CA VAL A 48 -8.21 7.22 15.42
C VAL A 48 -6.80 7.56 14.99
N LYS A 49 -5.89 7.73 15.97
CA LYS A 49 -4.47 7.99 15.71
C LYS A 49 -3.84 6.82 14.96
N GLY A 50 -3.02 7.12 13.95
CA GLY A 50 -2.28 6.12 13.20
C GLY A 50 -1.38 5.27 14.10
N SER A 51 -0.76 5.89 15.10
CA SER A 51 0.07 5.22 16.11
C SER A 51 -0.64 4.16 16.96
N ALA A 52 -1.99 4.20 17.01
CA ALA A 52 -2.80 3.19 17.68
C ALA A 52 -3.32 2.10 16.73
N LEU A 53 -3.07 2.22 15.43
CA LEU A 53 -3.56 1.28 14.43
C LEU A 53 -2.67 0.05 14.32
N ARG A 54 -3.34 -1.09 14.14
CA ARG A 54 -2.75 -2.33 13.68
C ARG A 54 -3.38 -2.69 12.35
N LEU A 55 -2.58 -2.74 11.28
CA LEU A 55 -3.06 -3.01 9.92
C LEU A 55 -3.21 -4.50 9.64
N THR A 56 -2.36 -5.31 10.26
CA THR A 56 -2.33 -6.77 10.12
C THR A 56 -2.01 -7.43 11.47
N LYS A 57 -2.21 -8.75 11.55
CA LYS A 57 -1.76 -9.52 12.73
C LYS A 57 -0.23 -9.65 12.83
N MET A 58 0.50 -9.29 11.77
CA MET A 58 1.95 -9.48 11.62
C MET A 58 2.71 -8.15 11.55
N ASP A 59 2.13 -7.05 12.06
CA ASP A 59 2.74 -5.72 11.92
C ASP A 59 4.16 -5.64 12.50
N ASP A 60 4.41 -6.33 13.61
CA ASP A 60 5.75 -6.42 14.21
C ASP A 60 6.73 -7.12 13.27
N ASP A 61 6.37 -8.29 12.72
CA ASP A 61 7.21 -9.03 11.77
C ASP A 61 7.47 -8.22 10.49
N ILE A 62 6.44 -7.56 9.96
CA ILE A 62 6.54 -6.74 8.75
C ILE A 62 7.49 -5.56 8.96
N TYR A 63 7.36 -4.89 10.10
CA TYR A 63 8.20 -3.74 10.43
C TYR A 63 9.66 -4.13 10.65
N GLU A 64 9.93 -5.22 11.36
CA GLU A 64 11.30 -5.68 11.60
C GLU A 64 11.95 -6.23 10.32
N HIS A 65 11.19 -6.94 9.47
CA HIS A 65 11.67 -7.35 8.15
C HIS A 65 11.97 -6.12 7.26
N LEU A 66 11.14 -5.08 7.29
CA LEU A 66 11.39 -3.85 6.52
C LEU A 66 12.71 -3.20 6.95
N LYS A 67 12.98 -3.07 8.25
CA LYS A 67 14.24 -2.53 8.75
C LYS A 67 15.46 -3.37 8.37
N SER A 68 15.32 -4.69 8.38
CA SER A 68 16.40 -5.62 8.02
C SER A 68 16.70 -5.55 6.53
N ASP A 69 15.67 -5.61 5.69
CA ASP A 69 15.83 -5.68 4.24
C ASP A 69 16.01 -4.32 3.58
N PHE A 70 15.59 -3.22 4.23
CA PHE A 70 15.71 -1.84 3.79
C PHE A 70 16.16 -0.93 4.94
N PRO A 71 17.39 -1.10 5.47
CA PRO A 71 17.91 -0.29 6.56
C PRO A 71 18.03 1.20 6.20
N GLU A 72 18.09 1.52 4.91
CA GLU A 72 18.09 2.90 4.41
C GLU A 72 16.68 3.53 4.33
N PHE A 73 15.62 2.78 4.61
CA PHE A 73 14.25 3.27 4.48
C PHE A 73 13.89 4.25 5.59
N ASP A 74 13.59 5.50 5.20
CA ASP A 74 13.04 6.52 6.09
C ASP A 74 11.53 6.68 5.88
N PRO A 75 10.67 6.34 6.87
CA PRO A 75 9.23 6.49 6.75
C PRO A 75 8.76 7.96 6.63
N ALA A 76 9.58 8.93 7.04
CA ALA A 76 9.28 10.36 6.92
C ALA A 76 9.65 10.96 5.56
N ALA A 77 10.51 10.29 4.79
CA ALA A 77 10.93 10.73 3.48
C ALA A 77 9.82 10.57 2.44
N THR A 78 9.90 11.39 1.39
CA THR A 78 9.08 11.22 0.20
C THR A 78 9.58 10.02 -0.59
N ILE A 79 8.69 9.08 -0.88
CA ILE A 79 8.98 7.90 -1.68
C ILE A 79 9.37 8.32 -3.09
N ASN A 80 10.55 7.87 -3.52
CA ASN A 80 10.99 8.06 -4.90
C ASN A 80 10.44 6.93 -5.78
N GLU A 81 9.48 7.28 -6.64
CA GLU A 81 8.84 6.33 -7.56
C GLU A 81 9.85 5.67 -8.53
N ASN A 82 10.89 6.41 -8.93
CA ASN A 82 11.92 5.89 -9.82
C ASN A 82 12.75 4.80 -9.15
N GLU A 83 13.05 4.95 -7.86
CA GLU A 83 13.77 3.94 -7.07
C GLU A 83 12.93 2.67 -6.92
N LEU A 84 11.62 2.80 -6.65
CA LEU A 84 10.70 1.66 -6.61
C LEU A 84 10.60 0.94 -7.96
N LYS A 85 10.61 1.70 -9.06
CA LYS A 85 10.48 1.17 -10.43
C LYS A 85 11.80 0.69 -11.03
N SER A 86 12.93 1.02 -10.40
CA SER A 86 14.26 0.57 -10.79
C SER A 86 14.37 -0.96 -10.77
N LYS A 87 15.33 -1.50 -11.51
CA LYS A 87 15.54 -2.95 -11.57
C LYS A 87 15.83 -3.54 -10.18
N SER A 88 16.76 -2.93 -9.46
CA SER A 88 17.12 -3.31 -8.09
C SER A 88 15.94 -3.17 -7.13
N GLY A 89 15.22 -2.04 -7.17
CA GLY A 89 14.05 -1.80 -6.33
C GLY A 89 12.95 -2.84 -6.54
N LYS A 90 12.61 -3.14 -7.79
CA LYS A 90 11.62 -4.18 -8.14
C LYS A 90 12.03 -5.55 -7.62
N GLU A 91 13.28 -5.96 -7.81
CA GLU A 91 13.77 -7.27 -7.37
C GLU A 91 13.74 -7.38 -5.83
N ARG A 92 14.18 -6.33 -5.13
CA ARG A 92 14.24 -6.29 -3.66
C ARG A 92 12.84 -6.32 -3.05
N TRP A 93 11.93 -5.48 -3.54
CA TRP A 93 10.53 -5.50 -3.11
C TRP A 93 9.82 -6.79 -3.46
N ARG A 94 10.08 -7.39 -4.63
CA ARG A 94 9.52 -8.70 -4.98
C ARG A 94 9.93 -9.77 -3.97
N LYS A 95 11.22 -9.82 -3.61
CA LYS A 95 11.72 -10.75 -2.59
C LYS A 95 11.05 -10.52 -1.23
N PHE A 96 10.95 -9.27 -0.80
CA PHE A 96 10.26 -8.89 0.44
C PHE A 96 8.80 -9.38 0.45
N MET A 97 8.06 -9.11 -0.63
CA MET A 97 6.65 -9.50 -0.74
C MET A 97 6.44 -11.02 -0.73
N MET A 98 7.33 -11.78 -1.41
CA MET A 98 7.23 -13.24 -1.47
C MET A 98 7.35 -13.91 -0.10
N ALA A 99 7.98 -13.27 0.89
CA ALA A 99 8.02 -13.79 2.26
C ALA A 99 6.64 -13.87 2.94
N TYR A 100 5.66 -13.14 2.40
CA TYR A 100 4.27 -13.06 2.85
C TYR A 100 3.28 -13.79 1.94
N ASP A 101 3.76 -14.46 0.89
CA ASP A 101 2.93 -15.36 0.09
C ASP A 101 2.26 -16.38 1.02
N LYS A 102 0.93 -16.51 0.90
CA LYS A 102 0.06 -17.35 1.74
C LYS A 102 0.00 -17.00 3.24
N LYS A 103 0.69 -15.95 3.69
CA LYS A 103 0.59 -15.44 5.08
C LYS A 103 -0.31 -14.22 5.17
N VAL A 104 -0.29 -13.38 4.13
CA VAL A 104 -1.14 -12.19 4.00
C VAL A 104 -2.05 -12.37 2.80
N ASP A 105 -3.36 -12.33 3.04
CA ASP A 105 -4.35 -12.38 1.97
C ASP A 105 -4.21 -11.20 1.01
N ASP A 106 -4.22 -11.53 -0.28
CA ASP A 106 -4.05 -10.59 -1.38
C ASP A 106 -2.81 -9.68 -1.22
N TYR A 107 -1.69 -10.22 -0.74
CA TYR A 107 -0.45 -9.45 -0.49
C TYR A 107 0.02 -8.62 -1.71
N ASN A 108 -0.28 -9.08 -2.92
CA ASN A 108 0.08 -8.46 -4.19
C ASN A 108 -1.04 -7.63 -4.83
N PHE A 109 -2.19 -7.48 -4.17
CA PHE A 109 -3.30 -6.67 -4.66
C PHE A 109 -2.92 -5.18 -4.70
N GLY A 110 -3.35 -4.50 -5.75
CA GLY A 110 -3.01 -3.10 -5.98
C GLY A 110 -3.73 -2.12 -5.06
N THR A 111 -2.98 -1.27 -4.38
CA THR A 111 -3.46 -0.28 -3.41
C THR A 111 -2.87 1.09 -3.70
N MET A 112 -3.44 2.14 -3.10
CA MET A 112 -2.95 3.50 -3.21
C MET A 112 -2.18 3.93 -1.96
N LEU A 113 -0.99 4.49 -2.15
CA LEU A 113 -0.10 4.93 -1.08
C LEU A 113 0.30 6.39 -1.29
N ARG A 114 0.34 7.17 -0.20
CA ARG A 114 0.84 8.55 -0.24
C ARG A 114 2.36 8.56 -0.39
N THR A 115 2.86 9.39 -1.29
CA THR A 115 4.31 9.56 -1.51
C THR A 115 5.01 10.05 -0.26
N SER A 116 4.36 10.89 0.56
CA SER A 116 4.87 11.38 1.84
C SER A 116 3.82 11.20 2.93
N PRO A 117 4.19 10.97 4.21
CA PRO A 117 3.21 10.96 5.30
C PRO A 117 2.61 12.35 5.56
N LYS A 118 3.23 13.42 5.05
CA LYS A 118 2.88 14.83 5.33
C LYS A 118 1.83 15.42 4.39
N VAL A 119 1.40 14.66 3.39
CA VAL A 119 0.47 15.12 2.35
C VAL A 119 -0.84 14.35 2.40
N GLU A 120 -1.87 14.89 1.77
CA GLU A 120 -3.16 14.22 1.54
C GLU A 120 -3.10 13.39 0.25
N TYR A 121 -4.13 12.61 -0.01
CA TYR A 121 -4.27 11.88 -1.27
C TYR A 121 -4.70 12.84 -2.39
N GLU A 122 -3.77 13.14 -3.29
CA GLU A 122 -4.00 13.91 -4.53
C GLU A 122 -3.37 13.18 -5.73
N GLN A 123 -3.59 13.68 -6.93
CA GLN A 123 -3.11 13.02 -8.16
C GLN A 123 -1.58 12.89 -8.20
N ASP A 124 -0.83 13.90 -7.75
CA ASP A 124 0.63 13.92 -7.75
C ASP A 124 1.27 13.37 -6.47
N THR A 125 0.49 13.23 -5.39
CA THR A 125 0.95 12.71 -4.10
C THR A 125 0.57 11.25 -3.84
N THR A 126 -0.09 10.60 -4.81
CA THR A 126 -0.58 9.23 -4.68
C THR A 126 0.08 8.32 -5.71
N ILE A 127 0.60 7.18 -5.26
CA ILE A 127 1.19 6.15 -6.12
C ILE A 127 0.47 4.82 -5.94
N PHE A 128 0.50 4.01 -6.99
CA PHE A 128 -0.04 2.65 -6.97
C PHE A 128 1.02 1.65 -6.54
N VAL A 129 0.75 0.89 -5.49
CA VAL A 129 1.66 -0.11 -4.92
C VAL A 129 0.91 -1.38 -4.53
N PRO A 130 1.54 -2.56 -4.58
CA PRO A 130 0.99 -3.76 -3.95
C PRO A 130 0.72 -3.57 -2.46
N ARG A 131 -0.31 -4.26 -1.96
CA ARG A 131 -0.77 -4.20 -0.56
C ARG A 131 0.36 -4.43 0.44
N MET A 132 1.29 -5.33 0.16
CA MET A 132 2.42 -5.57 1.05
C MET A 132 3.39 -4.39 1.14
N GLN A 133 3.60 -3.65 0.04
CA GLN A 133 4.38 -2.41 0.06
C GLN A 133 3.64 -1.35 0.89
N PHE A 134 2.32 -1.22 0.69
CA PHE A 134 1.48 -0.34 1.49
C PHE A 134 1.60 -0.66 2.99
N TYR A 135 1.46 -1.93 3.38
CA TYR A 135 1.60 -2.32 4.79
C TYR A 135 2.98 -1.99 5.35
N ALA A 136 4.05 -2.36 4.65
CA ALA A 136 5.40 -2.08 5.13
C ALA A 136 5.59 -0.57 5.42
N VAL A 137 5.20 0.28 4.46
CA VAL A 137 5.36 1.73 4.58
C VAL A 137 4.43 2.33 5.63
N GLU A 138 3.13 2.02 5.60
CA GLU A 138 2.17 2.61 6.52
C GLU A 138 2.31 2.11 7.95
N ILE A 139 2.74 0.85 8.18
CA ILE A 139 3.10 0.37 9.52
C ILE A 139 4.27 1.18 10.08
N ALA A 140 5.31 1.41 9.27
CA ALA A 140 6.46 2.20 9.70
C ALA A 140 6.07 3.66 10.01
N ARG A 141 5.22 4.27 9.19
CA ARG A 141 4.69 5.62 9.42
C ARG A 141 3.81 5.71 10.66
N ASN A 142 2.92 4.74 10.87
CA ASN A 142 2.05 4.66 12.02
C ASN A 142 2.86 4.51 13.32
N ARG A 143 3.83 3.59 13.36
CA ARG A 143 4.73 3.42 14.53
C ARG A 143 5.53 4.68 14.86
N ALA A 144 5.91 5.45 13.85
CA ALA A 144 6.61 6.72 14.01
C ALA A 144 5.66 7.90 14.35
N GLY A 145 4.35 7.69 14.44
CA GLY A 145 3.34 8.73 14.70
C GLY A 145 3.16 9.71 13.54
N LEU A 146 3.71 9.40 12.36
CA LEU A 146 3.74 10.32 11.21
C LEU A 146 2.38 10.52 10.54
N ASN A 147 1.39 9.69 10.89
CA ASN A 147 0.03 9.77 10.40
C ASN A 147 -0.95 10.39 11.42
N ASP A 148 -0.51 10.68 12.64
CA ASP A 148 -1.40 11.15 13.72
C ASP A 148 -1.96 12.55 13.45
N TRP A 149 -1.27 13.36 12.63
CA TRP A 149 -1.74 14.69 12.24
C TRP A 149 -3.09 14.65 11.52
N ILE A 150 -3.44 13.56 10.84
CA ILE A 150 -4.72 13.41 10.14
C ILE A 150 -5.85 13.41 11.16
N TYR A 151 -5.73 12.59 12.21
CA TYR A 151 -6.66 12.56 13.32
C TYR A 151 -6.76 13.94 14.01
N GLU A 152 -5.63 14.58 14.28
CA GLU A 152 -5.61 15.87 14.98
C GLU A 152 -6.23 16.99 14.13
N LYS A 153 -6.00 16.99 12.81
CA LYS A 153 -6.62 17.93 11.85
C LYS A 153 -8.14 17.78 11.87
N GLU A 154 -8.64 16.55 11.74
CA GLU A 154 -10.08 16.26 11.75
C GLU A 154 -10.75 16.61 13.08
N LYS A 155 -10.12 16.26 14.19
CA LYS A 155 -10.63 16.62 15.54
C LYS A 155 -10.65 18.12 15.76
N SER A 156 -9.75 18.88 15.15
CA SER A 156 -9.73 20.34 15.24
C SER A 156 -10.81 20.96 14.34
N ALA A 157 -10.99 20.43 13.13
CA ALA A 157 -12.04 20.86 12.21
C ALA A 157 -13.45 20.59 12.77
N ALA A 158 -13.67 19.45 13.43
CA ALA A 158 -14.96 19.10 14.03
C ALA A 158 -15.33 19.91 15.30
N LYS A 159 -14.37 20.66 15.86
CA LYS A 159 -14.57 21.52 17.03
C LYS A 159 -14.79 23.00 16.67
N SER A 160 -14.57 23.36 15.40
CA SER A 160 -14.79 24.71 14.87
C SER A 160 -16.20 24.82 14.30
#